data_AF-A0A421DIZ8-F1
#
_entry.id   AF-A0A421DIZ8-F1
#
_cell.length_a   1.000
_cell.length_b   1.000
_cell.length_c   1.000
_cell.angle_alpha   90.00
_cell.angle_beta   90.00
_cell.angle_gamma   90.00
#
_symmetry.space_group_name_H-M   'P 1'
#
loop_
_entity.id
_entity.type
_entity.pdbx_description
1 polymer ?
#
loop_
_entity_poly.entity_id
_entity_poly.type
_entity_poly.pdbx_seq_one_letter_code
_entity_poly.pdbx_strand_id
1 'polypeptide(L)'
;MIQEIQKKRINTVIKFLLKILLLMFITLVIVAVIEFFYTSTRNYLGYCTWDNQRMGKRYTTQERLDIAIAKYLQYQTTKDYLEIGKSEHIIGSSDDLEQHFTLIHYSNKEEFLNENPDCCERTWGLVEGDQFRFWDRTDGAGDGMFIFRHKIRYIDKKTGMQKNIFSRNTYYDVNNCGYATGHYYY
;
A
#
# COMPACT_ATOMS: atom_id res chain seq x y z
N MET A 1 -32.06 -52.78 26.56
CA MET A 1 -33.02 -52.08 25.67
C MET A 1 -33.26 -50.61 26.07
N ILE A 2 -33.64 -50.30 27.32
CA ILE A 2 -33.92 -48.92 27.76
C ILE A 2 -32.68 -47.99 27.71
N GLN A 3 -31.50 -48.48 28.10
CA GLN A 3 -30.24 -47.71 28.04
C GLN A 3 -29.80 -47.36 26.61
N GLU A 4 -30.03 -48.23 25.62
CA GLU A 4 -29.69 -47.94 24.22
C GLU A 4 -30.62 -46.88 23.61
N ILE A 5 -31.90 -46.89 23.97
CA ILE A 5 -32.88 -45.88 23.53
C ILE A 5 -32.51 -44.51 24.10
N GLN A 6 -32.10 -44.44 25.38
CA GLN A 6 -31.65 -43.19 25.99
C GLN A 6 -30.34 -42.68 25.36
N LYS A 7 -29.35 -43.54 25.12
CA LYS A 7 -28.10 -43.18 24.44
C LYS A 7 -28.34 -42.67 23.01
N LYS A 8 -29.28 -43.28 22.27
CA LYS A 8 -29.67 -42.85 20.92
C LYS A 8 -30.34 -41.48 20.92
N ARG A 9 -31.24 -41.20 21.89
CA ARG A 9 -31.86 -39.89 22.07
C ARG A 9 -30.84 -38.80 22.42
N ILE A 10 -29.91 -39.08 23.33
CA ILE A 10 -28.83 -38.15 23.70
C ILE A 10 -27.94 -37.84 22.49
N ASN A 11 -27.54 -38.85 21.70
CA ASN A 11 -26.77 -38.63 20.48
C ASN A 11 -27.51 -37.79 19.44
N THR A 12 -28.83 -37.95 19.31
CA THR A 12 -29.63 -37.11 18.41
C THR A 12 -29.67 -35.66 18.87
N VAL A 13 -29.82 -35.40 20.18
CA VAL A 13 -29.79 -34.05 20.75
C VAL A 13 -28.40 -33.41 20.58
N ILE A 14 -27.32 -34.14 20.85
CA ILE A 14 -25.95 -33.64 20.65
C ILE A 14 -25.70 -33.28 19.19
N LYS A 15 -26.10 -34.14 18.23
CA LYS A 15 -25.98 -33.84 16.80
C LYS A 15 -26.79 -32.61 16.39
N PHE A 16 -27.97 -32.42 16.98
CA PHE A 16 -28.79 -31.24 16.74
C PHE A 16 -28.12 -29.96 17.27
N LEU A 17 -27.59 -29.98 18.50
CA LEU A 17 -26.85 -28.85 19.08
C LEU A 17 -25.59 -28.52 18.28
N LEU A 18 -24.83 -29.53 17.84
CA LEU A 18 -23.65 -29.33 16.99
C LEU A 18 -24.01 -28.67 15.66
N LYS A 19 -25.15 -29.04 15.05
CA LYS A 19 -25.62 -28.37 13.83
C LYS A 19 -25.96 -26.91 14.07
N ILE A 20 -26.60 -26.57 15.19
CA ILE A 20 -26.90 -25.18 15.55
C ILE A 20 -25.60 -24.40 15.75
N LEU A 21 -24.65 -24.93 16.53
CA LEU A 21 -23.36 -24.29 16.78
C LEU A 21 -22.58 -24.08 15.48
N LEU A 22 -22.57 -25.07 14.59
CA LEU A 22 -21.94 -24.96 13.28
C LEU A 22 -22.60 -23.85 12.44
N LEU A 23 -23.93 -23.77 12.44
CA LEU A 23 -24.66 -22.75 11.69
C LEU A 23 -24.42 -21.34 12.24
N MET A 24 -24.36 -21.19 13.57
CA MET A 24 -23.99 -19.94 14.22
C MET A 24 -22.55 -19.53 13.88
N PHE A 25 -21.60 -20.47 13.92
CA PHE A 25 -20.22 -20.20 13.55
C PHE A 25 -20.09 -19.75 12.09
N ILE A 26 -20.72 -20.46 11.16
CA ILE A 26 -20.73 -20.09 9.73
C ILE A 26 -21.33 -18.69 9.55
N THR A 27 -22.42 -18.38 10.26
CA THR A 27 -23.06 -17.05 10.18
C THR A 27 -22.13 -15.96 10.69
N LEU A 28 -21.45 -16.17 11.82
CA LEU A 28 -20.46 -15.23 12.35
C LEU A 28 -19.30 -15.01 11.39
N VAL A 29 -18.79 -16.07 10.77
CA VAL A 29 -17.72 -15.96 9.76
C VAL A 29 -18.21 -15.16 8.55
N ILE A 30 -19.41 -15.42 8.04
CA ILE A 30 -19.98 -14.67 6.91
C ILE A 30 -20.13 -13.18 7.26
N VAL A 31 -20.67 -12.85 8.43
CA VAL A 31 -20.81 -11.47 8.89
C VAL A 31 -19.45 -10.78 8.99
N ALA A 32 -18.46 -11.43 9.61
CA ALA A 32 -17.11 -10.87 9.74
C ALA A 32 -16.45 -10.61 8.37
N VAL A 33 -16.65 -11.52 7.40
CA VAL A 33 -16.14 -11.35 6.04
C VAL A 33 -16.82 -10.17 5.33
N ILE A 34 -18.15 -10.05 5.45
CA ILE A 34 -18.89 -8.92 4.86
C ILE A 34 -18.42 -7.59 5.45
N GLU A 35 -18.31 -7.49 6.78
CA GLU A 35 -17.83 -6.28 7.45
C GLU A 35 -16.40 -5.92 7.04
N PHE A 36 -15.52 -6.92 6.92
CA PHE A 36 -14.15 -6.73 6.46
C PHE A 36 -14.11 -6.14 5.03
N PHE A 37 -14.85 -6.72 4.10
CA PHE A 37 -14.90 -6.22 2.72
C PHE A 37 -15.54 -4.84 2.62
N TYR A 38 -16.62 -4.59 3.36
CA TYR A 38 -17.29 -3.29 3.39
C TYR A 38 -16.36 -2.19 3.90
N THR A 39 -15.71 -2.42 5.04
CA THR A 39 -14.77 -1.48 5.68
C THR A 39 -13.55 -1.24 4.78
N SER A 40 -12.96 -2.30 4.24
CA SER A 40 -11.79 -2.20 3.34
C SER A 40 -12.12 -1.42 2.07
N THR A 41 -13.28 -1.67 1.46
CA THR A 41 -13.71 -0.97 0.24
C THR A 41 -13.95 0.50 0.51
N ARG A 42 -14.62 0.84 1.61
CA ARG A 42 -14.85 2.25 1.98
C ARG A 42 -13.56 3.00 2.27
N ASN A 43 -12.66 2.40 3.04
CA ASN A 43 -11.34 2.97 3.30
C ASN A 43 -10.50 3.13 2.02
N TYR A 44 -10.58 2.18 1.09
CA TYR A 44 -9.93 2.29 -0.23
C TYR A 44 -10.47 3.48 -1.02
N LEU A 45 -11.79 3.68 -1.00
CA LEU A 45 -12.47 4.81 -1.64
C LEU A 45 -12.30 6.16 -0.91
N GLY A 46 -11.55 6.21 0.21
CA GLY A 46 -11.35 7.45 0.98
C GLY A 46 -12.49 7.80 1.95
N TYR A 47 -13.43 6.89 2.18
CA TYR A 47 -14.43 7.03 3.25
C TYR A 47 -13.89 6.37 4.51
N CYS A 48 -13.19 7.15 5.34
CA CYS A 48 -12.51 6.61 6.52
C CYS A 48 -13.53 6.07 7.52
N THR A 49 -13.71 4.76 7.50
CA THR A 49 -14.57 4.05 8.45
C THR A 49 -13.84 3.85 9.77
N TRP A 50 -14.61 3.76 10.84
CA TRP A 50 -14.05 3.42 12.14
C TRP A 50 -13.61 1.96 12.12
N ASP A 51 -12.31 1.73 11.99
CA ASP A 51 -11.68 0.43 12.18
C ASP A 51 -10.67 0.50 13.33
N ASN A 52 -10.33 -0.65 13.91
CA ASN A 52 -9.44 -0.74 15.08
C ASN A 52 -8.01 -0.23 14.81
N GLN A 53 -7.60 -0.02 13.57
CA GLN A 53 -6.24 0.43 13.21
C GLN A 53 -6.17 1.93 12.96
N ARG A 54 -7.23 2.52 12.40
CA ARG A 54 -7.27 3.90 11.90
C ARG A 54 -8.23 4.77 12.69
N MET A 55 -9.17 4.20 13.46
CA MET A 55 -10.15 4.92 14.29
C MET A 55 -10.94 6.02 13.54
N GLY A 56 -11.15 5.86 12.23
CA GLY A 56 -11.78 6.89 11.40
C GLY A 56 -10.91 8.15 11.20
N LYS A 57 -9.62 8.09 11.55
CA LYS A 57 -8.67 9.20 11.41
C LYS A 57 -8.55 9.59 9.94
N ARG A 58 -8.72 10.88 9.69
CA ARG A 58 -8.34 11.52 8.42
C ARG A 58 -6.92 12.03 8.56
N TYR A 59 -6.02 11.57 7.69
CA TYR A 59 -4.63 12.01 7.68
C TYR A 59 -4.51 13.40 7.04
N THR A 60 -3.68 14.24 7.67
CA THR A 60 -3.25 15.53 7.13
C THR A 60 -2.36 15.35 5.91
N THR A 61 -2.15 16.40 5.12
CA THR A 61 -1.23 16.36 3.97
C THR A 61 0.19 15.94 4.37
N GLN A 62 0.69 16.42 5.52
CA GLN A 62 2.02 16.05 6.00
C GLN A 62 2.11 14.57 6.35
N GLU A 63 1.12 14.03 7.06
CA GLU A 63 1.10 12.60 7.40
C GLU A 63 0.94 11.73 6.15
N ARG A 64 0.21 12.20 5.13
CA ARG A 64 0.11 11.52 3.84
C ARG A 64 1.43 11.51 3.09
N LEU A 65 2.18 12.61 3.11
CA LEU A 65 3.54 12.66 2.56
C LEU A 65 4.44 11.65 3.28
N ASP A 66 4.34 11.56 4.60
CA ASP A 66 5.11 10.60 5.39
C ASP A 66 4.77 9.15 4.99
N ILE A 67 3.49 8.85 4.77
CA ILE A 67 3.02 7.55 4.26
C ILE A 67 3.55 7.29 2.84
N ALA A 68 3.54 8.30 1.96
CA ALA A 68 4.06 8.19 0.60
C ALA A 68 5.57 7.87 0.60
N ILE A 69 6.35 8.55 1.45
CA ILE A 69 7.79 8.29 1.59
C ILE A 69 8.02 6.89 2.14
N ALA A 70 7.29 6.48 3.18
CA ALA A 70 7.38 5.11 3.70
C ALA A 70 7.05 4.06 2.62
N LYS A 71 6.04 4.33 1.79
CA LYS A 71 5.68 3.47 0.65
C LYS A 71 6.78 3.46 -0.42
N TYR A 72 7.44 4.57 -0.70
CA TYR A 72 8.61 4.58 -1.59
C TYR A 72 9.73 3.71 -1.03
N LEU A 73 10.13 3.94 0.23
CA LEU A 73 11.22 3.22 0.88
C LEU A 73 10.98 1.70 0.89
N GLN A 74 9.73 1.26 1.10
CA GLN A 74 9.36 -0.16 1.04
C GLN A 74 9.61 -0.81 -0.32
N TYR A 75 9.45 -0.07 -1.41
CA TYR A 75 9.57 -0.58 -2.79
C TYR A 75 10.72 0.08 -3.55
N GLN A 76 11.72 0.62 -2.83
CA GLN A 76 12.84 1.32 -3.40
C GLN A 76 13.58 0.43 -4.41
N THR A 77 13.87 -0.82 -4.02
CA THR A 77 14.65 -1.78 -4.80
C THR A 77 14.16 -1.90 -6.24
N THR A 78 12.91 -2.32 -6.43
CA THR A 78 12.37 -2.59 -7.76
C THR A 78 12.32 -1.35 -8.63
N LYS A 79 12.01 -0.18 -8.05
CA LYS A 79 11.81 1.07 -8.81
C LYS A 79 13.13 1.67 -9.23
N ASP A 80 14.05 1.76 -8.28
CA ASP A 80 15.35 2.40 -8.50
C ASP A 80 16.17 1.60 -9.51
N TYR A 81 16.11 0.27 -9.47
CA TYR A 81 16.76 -0.56 -10.49
C TYR A 81 16.25 -0.27 -11.89
N LEU A 82 14.93 -0.21 -12.11
CA LEU A 82 14.37 0.08 -13.43
C LEU A 82 14.77 1.46 -13.94
N GLU A 83 14.85 2.47 -13.08
CA GLU A 83 15.34 3.81 -13.46
C GLU A 83 16.84 3.79 -13.80
N ILE A 84 17.66 3.03 -13.06
CA ILE A 84 19.08 2.82 -13.37
C ILE A 84 19.22 2.16 -14.75
N GLY A 85 18.48 1.09 -15.03
CA GLY A 85 18.52 0.40 -16.32
C GLY A 85 18.20 1.35 -17.48
N LYS A 86 17.18 2.20 -17.34
CA LYS A 86 16.86 3.24 -18.35
C LYS A 86 18.01 4.24 -18.54
N SER A 87 18.63 4.70 -17.45
CA SER A 87 19.72 5.68 -17.51
C SER A 87 21.02 5.10 -18.09
N GLU A 88 21.27 3.82 -17.88
CA GLU A 88 22.46 3.12 -18.36
C GLU A 88 22.22 2.39 -19.70
N HIS A 89 21.03 2.56 -20.29
CA HIS A 89 20.58 1.89 -21.52
C HIS A 89 20.64 0.34 -21.46
N ILE A 90 20.41 -0.23 -20.28
CA ILE A 90 20.30 -1.67 -20.05
C ILE A 90 18.83 -2.04 -19.86
N ILE A 91 18.30 -2.87 -20.76
CA ILE A 91 16.93 -3.38 -20.70
C ILE A 91 16.95 -4.71 -19.93
N GLY A 92 16.17 -4.79 -18.86
CA GLY A 92 16.05 -5.98 -18.04
C GLY A 92 15.00 -5.81 -16.96
N SER A 93 14.66 -6.93 -16.31
CA SER A 93 13.88 -6.89 -15.07
C SER A 93 14.73 -6.32 -13.92
N SER A 94 14.09 -6.00 -12.79
CA SER A 94 14.81 -5.59 -11.58
C SER A 94 15.87 -6.61 -11.17
N ASP A 95 15.57 -7.91 -11.29
CA ASP A 95 16.46 -9.01 -10.90
C ASP A 95 17.68 -9.10 -11.83
N ASP A 96 17.49 -8.82 -13.13
CA ASP A 96 18.59 -8.77 -14.09
C ASP A 96 19.53 -7.58 -13.80
N LEU A 97 18.95 -6.43 -13.43
CA LEU A 97 19.69 -5.21 -13.14
C LEU A 97 20.45 -5.31 -11.81
N GLU A 98 19.95 -6.08 -10.85
CA GLU A 98 20.67 -6.40 -9.62
C GLU A 98 21.98 -7.16 -9.90
N GLN A 99 22.08 -7.92 -11.00
CA GLN A 99 23.35 -8.58 -11.37
C GLN A 99 24.42 -7.59 -11.84
N HIS A 100 24.01 -6.42 -12.34
CA HIS A 100 24.88 -5.39 -12.91
C HIS A 100 25.19 -4.26 -11.91
N PHE A 101 24.25 -3.97 -11.01
CA PHE A 101 24.30 -2.82 -10.13
C PHE A 101 24.02 -3.20 -8.68
N THR A 102 24.70 -2.53 -7.75
CA THR A 102 24.37 -2.57 -6.32
C THR A 102 23.67 -1.27 -5.95
N LEU A 103 22.40 -1.34 -5.56
CA LEU A 103 21.65 -0.17 -5.12
C LEU A 103 22.07 0.25 -3.70
N ILE A 104 22.25 1.56 -3.47
CA ILE A 104 22.54 2.13 -2.16
C ILE A 104 21.25 2.73 -1.60
N HIS A 105 20.59 1.93 -0.77
CA HIS A 105 19.29 2.24 -0.19
C HIS A 105 19.32 3.45 0.75
N TYR A 106 18.17 4.11 0.86
CA TYR A 106 17.91 5.03 1.96
C TYR A 106 17.48 4.21 3.19
N SER A 107 18.15 4.42 4.32
CA SER A 107 17.88 3.68 5.54
C SER A 107 16.57 4.12 6.23
N ASN A 108 16.19 5.38 6.06
CA ASN A 108 15.01 5.96 6.69
C ASN A 108 14.56 7.25 5.99
N LYS A 109 13.41 7.78 6.45
CA LYS A 109 12.80 9.02 5.96
C LYS A 109 13.73 10.24 6.11
N GLU A 110 14.44 10.36 7.22
CA GLU A 110 15.30 11.51 7.51
C GLU A 110 16.46 11.57 6.52
N GLU A 111 17.13 10.44 6.27
CA GLU A 111 18.17 10.34 5.23
C GLU A 111 17.61 10.70 3.84
N PHE A 112 16.44 10.18 3.49
CA PHE A 112 15.79 10.47 2.22
C PHE A 112 15.52 11.96 2.02
N LEU A 113 14.97 12.64 3.03
CA LEU A 113 14.66 14.07 2.95
C LEU A 113 15.93 14.94 2.98
N ASN A 114 16.94 14.56 3.76
CA ASN A 114 18.21 15.28 3.82
C ASN A 114 18.97 15.24 2.49
N GLU A 115 18.95 14.10 1.81
CA GLU A 115 19.58 13.92 0.48
C GLU A 115 18.74 14.51 -0.66
N ASN A 116 17.45 14.77 -0.42
CA ASN A 116 16.49 15.27 -1.41
C ASN A 116 15.62 16.40 -0.81
N PRO A 117 16.20 17.56 -0.48
CA PRO A 117 15.47 18.66 0.16
C PRO A 117 14.38 19.25 -0.74
N ASP A 118 14.58 19.20 -2.06
CA ASP A 118 13.60 19.62 -3.06
C ASP A 118 12.63 18.48 -3.44
N CYS A 119 12.69 17.34 -2.74
CA CYS A 119 11.69 16.30 -2.97
C CYS A 119 10.32 16.76 -2.52
N CYS A 120 9.37 16.25 -3.31
CA CYS A 120 8.04 15.92 -2.88
C CYS A 120 7.11 17.12 -2.94
N GLU A 121 6.91 17.62 -4.16
CA GLU A 121 5.90 18.61 -4.45
C GLU A 121 4.51 17.97 -4.40
N ARG A 122 3.58 18.63 -3.70
CA ARG A 122 2.17 18.28 -3.80
C ARG A 122 1.68 18.65 -5.20
N THR A 123 1.24 17.65 -5.94
CA THR A 123 0.62 17.84 -7.26
C THR A 123 -0.89 17.88 -7.07
N TRP A 124 -1.50 18.93 -7.59
CA TRP A 124 -2.95 19.05 -7.68
C TRP A 124 -3.43 18.29 -8.91
N GLY A 125 -3.57 16.97 -8.83
CA GLY A 125 -4.32 16.14 -9.79
C GLY A 125 -4.32 16.59 -11.26
N LEU A 126 -3.17 16.99 -11.80
CA LEU A 126 -3.03 17.57 -13.16
C LEU A 126 -2.38 16.60 -14.15
N VAL A 127 -2.22 15.33 -13.78
CA VAL A 127 -1.82 14.30 -14.75
C VAL A 127 -3.07 13.82 -15.48
N GLU A 128 -3.47 14.63 -16.48
CA GLU A 128 -4.44 14.30 -17.55
C GLU A 128 -5.69 13.53 -17.11
N GLY A 129 -6.64 14.24 -16.52
CA GLY A 129 -7.99 13.74 -16.27
C GLY A 129 -8.49 14.15 -14.89
N ASP A 130 -9.73 14.62 -14.82
CA ASP A 130 -10.41 15.04 -13.61
C ASP A 130 -10.78 13.82 -12.74
N GLN A 131 -9.77 13.09 -12.24
CA GLN A 131 -9.97 11.82 -11.52
C GLN A 131 -10.68 12.00 -10.18
N PHE A 132 -10.61 13.20 -9.60
CA PHE A 132 -11.29 13.56 -8.37
C PHE A 132 -12.33 14.64 -8.64
N ARG A 133 -13.60 14.30 -8.40
CA ARG A 133 -14.72 15.24 -8.55
C ARG A 133 -14.61 16.33 -7.49
N PHE A 134 -15.28 17.46 -7.73
CA PHE A 134 -15.31 18.61 -6.82
C PHE A 134 -15.55 18.21 -5.34
N TRP A 135 -16.50 17.31 -5.08
CA TRP A 135 -16.81 16.84 -3.73
C TRP A 135 -15.69 15.99 -3.11
N ASP A 136 -14.99 15.18 -3.90
CA ASP A 136 -13.83 14.39 -3.43
C ASP A 136 -12.67 15.30 -2.98
N ARG A 137 -12.54 16.48 -3.59
CA ARG A 137 -11.59 17.52 -3.17
C ARG A 137 -12.07 18.23 -1.91
N THR A 138 -13.35 18.54 -1.84
CA THR A 138 -13.96 19.26 -0.71
C THR A 138 -13.91 18.42 0.59
N ASP A 139 -14.02 17.09 0.47
CA ASP A 139 -13.87 16.15 1.58
C ASP A 139 -12.41 15.78 1.90
N GLY A 140 -11.44 16.37 1.19
CA GLY A 140 -10.02 16.15 1.35
C GLY A 140 -9.53 14.77 0.88
N ALA A 141 -10.34 14.03 0.11
CA ALA A 141 -9.99 12.72 -0.44
C ALA A 141 -9.01 12.82 -1.61
N GLY A 142 -9.10 13.87 -2.45
CA GLY A 142 -8.27 14.06 -3.66
C GLY A 142 -6.93 14.80 -3.48
N ASP A 143 -6.52 15.07 -2.25
CA ASP A 143 -5.42 16.01 -1.92
C ASP A 143 -4.05 15.35 -1.64
N GLY A 144 -3.91 14.06 -1.92
CA GLY A 144 -2.76 13.26 -1.49
C GLY A 144 -1.77 12.82 -2.57
N MET A 145 -1.78 13.46 -3.75
CA MET A 145 -0.82 13.15 -4.80
C MET A 145 0.48 13.94 -4.61
N PHE A 146 1.61 13.23 -4.68
CA PHE A 146 2.96 13.79 -4.52
C PHE A 146 3.86 13.38 -5.68
N ILE A 147 4.62 14.32 -6.23
CA ILE A 147 5.68 14.06 -7.21
C ILE A 147 6.98 13.83 -6.48
N PHE A 148 7.53 12.64 -6.65
CA PHE A 148 8.82 12.25 -6.14
C PHE A 148 9.85 12.41 -7.25
N ARG A 149 10.74 13.37 -7.06
CA ARG A 149 12.01 13.49 -7.80
C ARG A 149 13.13 13.39 -6.78
N HIS A 150 13.92 12.34 -6.87
CA HIS A 150 14.93 12.02 -5.87
C HIS A 150 16.19 11.46 -6.53
N LYS A 151 17.30 11.50 -5.80
CA LYS A 151 18.58 10.92 -6.18
C LYS A 151 18.52 9.40 -5.98
N ILE A 152 19.02 8.67 -6.96
CA ILE A 152 19.23 7.22 -6.86
C ILE A 152 20.74 7.00 -6.86
N ARG A 153 21.25 6.28 -5.86
CA ARG A 153 22.68 6.04 -5.64
C ARG A 153 22.95 4.56 -5.88
N TYR A 154 23.96 4.23 -6.69
CA TYR A 154 24.28 2.84 -7.02
C TYR A 154 25.76 2.66 -7.34
N ILE A 155 26.22 1.41 -7.32
CA ILE A 155 27.55 1.01 -7.75
C ILE A 155 27.41 0.15 -9.00
N ASP A 156 28.15 0.49 -10.04
CA ASP A 156 28.32 -0.37 -11.21
C ASP A 156 29.28 -1.51 -10.84
N LYS A 157 28.79 -2.75 -10.84
CA LYS A 157 29.57 -3.93 -10.44
C LYS A 157 30.70 -4.26 -11.41
N LYS A 158 30.60 -3.83 -12.67
CA LYS A 158 31.65 -4.05 -13.67
C LYS A 158 32.84 -3.12 -13.45
N THR A 159 32.57 -1.86 -13.11
CA THR A 159 33.61 -0.82 -12.98
C THR A 159 34.01 -0.54 -11.53
N GLY A 160 33.18 -0.94 -10.57
CA GLY A 160 33.32 -0.58 -9.15
C GLY A 160 33.02 0.89 -8.86
N MET A 161 32.58 1.68 -9.84
CA MET A 161 32.34 3.11 -9.66
C MET A 161 30.98 3.36 -9.03
N GLN A 162 30.96 4.23 -8.03
CA GLN A 162 29.73 4.80 -7.50
C GLN A 162 29.19 5.85 -8.45
N LYS A 163 27.90 5.74 -8.78
CA LYS A 163 27.16 6.66 -9.65
C LYS A 163 25.90 7.14 -8.96
N ASN A 164 25.37 8.25 -9.46
CA ASN A 164 24.08 8.78 -9.06
C ASN A 164 23.30 9.29 -10.27
N ILE A 165 21.99 9.10 -10.23
CA ILE A 165 21.05 9.65 -11.20
C ILE A 165 19.90 10.31 -10.45
N PHE A 166 19.18 11.22 -11.10
CA PHE A 166 17.89 11.67 -10.58
C PHE A 166 16.78 10.81 -11.20
N SER A 167 15.88 10.34 -10.35
CA SER A 167 14.68 9.63 -10.78
C SER A 167 13.85 10.51 -11.72
N ARG A 168 13.12 9.88 -12.63
CA ARG A 168 11.98 10.54 -13.28
C ARG A 168 10.87 10.81 -12.25
N ASN A 169 9.93 11.68 -12.61
CA ASN A 169 8.78 12.00 -11.76
C ASN A 169 7.99 10.73 -11.45
N THR A 170 8.04 10.29 -10.20
CA THR A 170 7.24 9.18 -9.69
C THR A 170 6.07 9.74 -8.90
N TYR A 171 4.85 9.27 -9.12
CA TYR A 171 3.68 9.80 -8.45
C TYR A 171 3.24 8.85 -7.35
N TYR A 172 3.03 9.37 -6.14
CA TYR A 172 2.39 8.64 -5.06
C TYR A 172 1.10 9.33 -4.71
N ASP A 173 0.00 8.60 -4.80
CA ASP A 173 -1.29 9.03 -4.29
C ASP A 173 -1.54 8.38 -2.94
N VAL A 174 -1.98 9.18 -1.97
CA VAL A 174 -2.35 8.73 -0.64
C VAL A 174 -3.71 9.30 -0.29
N ASN A 175 -4.71 8.44 -0.20
CA ASN A 175 -6.04 8.93 0.16
C ASN A 175 -6.07 9.45 1.61
N ASN A 176 -7.14 10.15 1.96
CA ASN A 176 -7.36 10.69 3.31
C ASN A 176 -7.38 9.64 4.44
N CYS A 177 -7.51 8.35 4.12
CA CYS A 177 -7.46 7.25 5.08
C CYS A 177 -6.11 6.53 5.11
N GLY A 178 -5.09 7.06 4.43
CA GLY A 178 -3.71 6.54 4.45
C GLY A 178 -3.47 5.37 3.50
N TYR A 179 -4.36 5.10 2.55
CA TYR A 179 -4.08 4.11 1.51
C TYR A 179 -3.21 4.73 0.43
N ALA A 180 -2.00 4.17 0.23
CA ALA A 180 -1.01 4.68 -0.70
C ALA A 180 -0.85 3.80 -1.95
N THR A 181 -0.98 4.42 -3.13
CA THR A 181 -0.75 3.83 -4.44
C THR A 181 0.38 4.57 -5.16
N GLY A 182 1.35 3.81 -5.69
CA GLY A 182 2.35 4.38 -6.58
C GLY A 182 1.86 4.29 -8.03
N HIS A 183 1.83 5.42 -8.73
CA HIS A 183 1.51 5.52 -10.15
C HIS A 183 2.78 5.82 -10.93
N TYR A 184 3.05 5.00 -11.96
CA TYR A 184 4.22 5.14 -12.82
C TYR A 184 3.74 5.42 -14.23
N TYR A 185 4.07 6.59 -14.74
CA TYR A 185 3.94 6.89 -16.16
C TYR A 185 5.30 6.55 -16.77
N TYR A 186 5.35 5.46 -17.54
CA TYR A 186 6.55 4.97 -18.22
C TYR A 186 6.78 5.73 -19.52
#